data_AF-A0A7Z9K6C8-F1
#
_entry.id   AF-A0A7Z9K6C8-F1
#
_cell.length_a   1.000
_cell.length_b   1.000
_cell.length_c   1.000
_cell.angle_alpha   90.00
_cell.angle_beta   90.00
_cell.angle_gamma   90.00
#
_symmetry.space_group_name_H-M   'P 1'
#
loop_
_entity.id
_entity.type
_entity.pdbx_description
1 polymer ?
#
loop_
_entity_poly.entity_id
_entity_poly.type
_entity_poly.pdbx_seq_one_letter_code
_entity_poly.pdbx_strand_id
1 'polypeptide(L)'
;MIGNLPKPITKERIVEYEKNGVVCVRGQFNRDWTSRMLAAGVRHMDTPSGNRRVQDDDQGSGRFVTGTHMSRYNEEFMDFALNSPAAHIAAKMMRLDQVRFFYD
;
A
#
# COMPACT_ATOMS: atom_id res chain seq x y z
N MET A 1 18.30 10.67 1.16
CA MET A 1 18.53 10.15 2.52
C MET A 1 17.44 9.14 2.83
N ILE A 2 17.81 7.97 3.34
CA ILE A 2 16.85 6.95 3.79
C ILE A 2 16.08 7.56 4.97
N GLY A 3 14.80 7.84 4.80
CA GLY A 3 13.97 8.42 5.87
C GLY A 3 13.80 7.41 7.01
N ASN A 4 13.81 7.89 8.25
CA ASN A 4 13.52 7.01 9.40
C ASN A 4 12.08 6.52 9.34
N LEU A 5 11.89 5.21 9.52
CA LEU A 5 10.57 4.61 9.66
C LEU A 5 9.88 5.15 10.92
N PRO A 6 8.56 5.43 10.89
CA PRO A 6 7.83 5.92 12.07
C PRO A 6 7.92 4.98 13.28
N LYS A 7 8.03 3.67 13.03
CA LYS A 7 8.34 2.68 14.06
C LYS A 7 9.47 1.75 13.61
N PRO A 8 10.43 1.40 14.49
CA PRO A 8 11.48 0.46 14.16
C PRO A 8 10.94 -0.90 13.70
N ILE A 9 11.56 -1.45 12.65
CA ILE A 9 11.42 -2.87 12.28
C ILE A 9 12.53 -3.63 13.01
N THR A 10 12.13 -4.54 13.89
CA THR A 10 13.06 -5.32 14.72
C THR A 10 13.57 -6.55 13.96
N LYS A 11 14.65 -7.15 14.46
CA LYS A 11 15.21 -8.38 13.86
C LYS A 11 14.22 -9.54 13.91
N GLU A 12 13.44 -9.61 15.00
CA GLU A 12 12.44 -10.66 15.22
C GLU A 12 11.35 -10.61 14.15
N ARG A 13 10.91 -9.40 13.76
CA ARG A 13 9.92 -9.21 12.69
C ARG A 13 10.46 -9.60 11.31
N ILE A 14 11.74 -9.33 11.06
CA ILE A 14 12.41 -9.75 9.82
C ILE A 14 12.46 -11.28 9.76
N VAL A 15 12.86 -11.93 10.85
CA VAL A 15 12.89 -13.41 10.94
C VAL A 15 11.49 -14.00 10.79
N GLU A 16 10.45 -13.37 11.35
CA GLU A 16 9.06 -13.79 11.19
C GLU A 16 8.59 -13.69 9.72
N TYR A 17 8.95 -12.61 9.03
CA TYR A 17 8.68 -12.45 7.59
C TYR A 17 9.41 -13.50 6.75
N GLU A 18 10.70 -13.73 7.00
CA GLU A 18 11.50 -14.74 6.30
C GLU A 18 10.92 -16.14 6.47
N LYS A 19 10.42 -16.46 7.67
CA LYS A 19 9.83 -17.77 7.99
C LYS A 19 8.43 -17.95 7.39
N ASN A 20 7.57 -16.92 7.46
CA ASN A 20 6.14 -17.05 7.17
C ASN A 20 5.74 -16.46 5.82
N GLY A 21 6.63 -15.72 5.16
CA GLY A 21 6.33 -14.91 3.97
C GLY A 21 5.52 -13.63 4.25
N VAL A 22 5.09 -13.41 5.49
CA VAL A 22 4.29 -12.25 5.91
C VAL A 22 4.48 -11.93 7.39
N VAL A 23 4.41 -10.65 7.77
CA VAL A 23 4.44 -10.18 9.15
C VAL A 23 3.63 -8.88 9.31
N CYS A 24 3.02 -8.67 10.48
CA CYS A 24 2.27 -7.45 10.78
C CYS A 24 3.17 -6.34 11.38
N VAL A 25 3.31 -5.20 10.69
CA VAL A 25 4.03 -4.01 11.17
C VAL A 25 3.09 -2.82 11.39
N ARG A 26 2.51 -2.74 12.58
CA ARG A 26 1.52 -1.69 12.91
C ARG A 26 2.16 -0.32 13.09
N GLY A 27 1.47 0.73 12.61
CA GLY A 27 1.82 2.13 12.85
C GLY A 27 2.97 2.66 12.00
N GLN A 28 3.11 2.16 10.78
CA GLN A 28 4.14 2.61 9.83
C GLN A 28 3.70 3.76 8.93
N PHE A 29 2.40 4.07 8.87
CA PHE A 29 1.85 5.19 8.11
C PHE A 29 1.23 6.16 9.10
N ASN A 30 1.56 7.45 8.96
CA ASN A 30 0.97 8.51 9.78
C ASN A 30 -0.47 8.79 9.34
N ARG A 31 -1.16 9.65 10.09
CA ARG A 31 -2.55 10.01 9.82
C ARG A 31 -2.73 10.60 8.42
N ASP A 32 -1.82 11.48 8.00
CA ASP A 32 -1.90 12.16 6.70
C ASP A 32 -1.91 11.16 5.55
N TRP A 33 -0.99 10.19 5.54
CA TRP A 33 -0.97 9.13 4.54
C TRP A 33 -2.26 8.32 4.53
N THR A 34 -2.72 7.89 5.71
CA THR A 34 -3.95 7.09 5.81
C THR A 34 -5.19 7.86 5.35
N SER A 35 -5.29 9.15 5.68
CA SER A 35 -6.43 9.99 5.30
C SER A 35 -6.45 10.30 3.81
N ARG A 36 -5.28 10.59 3.21
CA ARG A 36 -5.15 10.80 1.76
C ARG A 36 -5.55 9.55 0.98
N MET A 37 -5.01 8.38 1.36
CA MET A 37 -5.31 7.12 0.66
C MET A 37 -6.75 6.66 0.86
N LEU A 38 -7.36 6.90 2.02
CA LEU A 38 -8.79 6.66 2.22
C LEU A 38 -9.62 7.51 1.25
N ALA A 39 -9.33 8.82 1.17
CA ALA A 39 -10.06 9.72 0.29
C ALA A 39 -9.86 9.35 -1.19
N ALA A 40 -8.64 9.00 -1.60
CA ALA A 40 -8.32 8.56 -2.96
C ALA A 40 -9.02 7.24 -3.32
N GLY A 41 -9.04 6.27 -2.40
CA GLY A 41 -9.74 4.99 -2.59
C GLY A 41 -11.26 5.15 -2.71
N VAL A 42 -11.88 5.95 -1.84
CA VAL A 42 -13.33 6.25 -1.93
C VAL A 42 -13.65 6.98 -3.23
N ARG A 43 -12.87 8.00 -3.61
CA ARG A 43 -13.04 8.67 -4.90
C ARG A 43 -12.93 7.69 -6.06
N HIS A 44 -11.95 6.79 -6.06
CA HIS A 44 -11.79 5.80 -7.13
C HIS A 44 -13.00 4.86 -7.23
N MET A 45 -13.56 4.43 -6.08
CA MET A 45 -14.76 3.59 -6.08
C MET A 45 -15.94 4.30 -6.74
N ASP A 46 -16.16 5.58 -6.45
CA ASP A 46 -17.34 6.31 -6.92
C ASP A 46 -17.14 6.94 -8.30
N THR A 47 -16.00 7.58 -8.52
CA THR A 47 -15.59 8.26 -9.76
C THR A 47 -14.18 7.78 -10.17
N PRO A 48 -14.07 6.67 -10.91
CA PRO A 48 -12.79 6.03 -11.18
C PRO A 48 -11.90 6.88 -12.07
N SER A 49 -10.67 7.11 -11.60
CA SER A 49 -9.60 7.74 -12.39
C SER A 49 -8.88 6.76 -13.33
N GLY A 50 -9.15 5.45 -13.24
CA GLY A 50 -8.50 4.39 -14.02
C GLY A 50 -9.30 3.10 -14.04
N ASN A 51 -8.65 1.97 -14.31
CA ASN A 51 -9.32 0.66 -14.34
C ASN A 51 -10.08 0.38 -13.04
N ARG A 52 -11.40 0.13 -13.17
CA ARG A 52 -12.27 -0.28 -12.08
C ARG A 52 -13.13 -1.45 -12.54
N ARG A 53 -13.13 -2.54 -11.79
CA ARG A 53 -14.05 -3.66 -11.97
C ARG A 53 -14.96 -3.75 -10.76
N VAL A 54 -16.26 -3.84 -11.01
CA VAL A 54 -17.26 -4.13 -9.98
C VAL A 54 -17.66 -5.58 -10.18
N GLN A 55 -17.53 -6.40 -9.14
CA GLN A 55 -17.96 -7.80 -9.11
C GLN A 55 -19.03 -7.95 -8.05
N ASP A 56 -20.21 -7.43 -8.37
CA ASP A 56 -21.37 -7.65 -7.53
C ASP A 56 -21.97 -9.00 -7.95
N ASP A 57 -22.36 -9.81 -6.97
CA ASP A 57 -23.17 -10.99 -7.24
C ASP A 57 -24.65 -10.61 -7.24
N ASP A 58 -25.44 -11.24 -8.12
CA ASP A 58 -26.88 -10.96 -8.21
C ASP A 58 -27.66 -11.39 -6.94
N GLN A 59 -26.97 -12.01 -5.98
CA GLN A 59 -27.55 -12.60 -4.77
C GLN A 59 -27.15 -11.88 -3.47
N GLY A 60 -26.24 -10.91 -3.52
CA GLY A 60 -25.76 -10.19 -2.35
C GLY A 60 -25.93 -8.68 -2.45
N SER A 61 -25.93 -8.01 -1.29
CA SER A 61 -25.87 -6.55 -1.21
C SER A 61 -24.44 -6.01 -1.12
N GLY A 62 -23.45 -6.90 -1.21
CA GLY A 62 -22.04 -6.55 -1.10
C GLY A 62 -21.55 -5.88 -2.38
N ARG A 63 -20.81 -4.79 -2.23
CA ARG A 63 -20.15 -4.10 -3.34
C ARG A 63 -18.67 -4.51 -3.37
N PHE A 64 -18.23 -5.22 -4.40
CA PHE A 64 -16.81 -5.60 -4.54
C PHE A 64 -16.17 -4.83 -5.69
N VAL A 65 -15.32 -3.86 -5.35
CA VAL A 65 -14.63 -3.01 -6.32
C VAL A 65 -13.14 -3.35 -6.33
N THR A 66 -12.59 -3.62 -7.52
CA THR A 66 -11.15 -3.77 -7.71
C THR A 66 -10.61 -2.72 -8.67
N GLY A 67 -9.43 -2.21 -8.36
CA GLY A 67 -8.63 -1.35 -9.24
C GLY A 67 -7.22 -1.92 -9.36
N THR A 68 -6.61 -1.76 -10.53
CA THR A 68 -5.24 -2.20 -10.82
C THR A 68 -4.47 -1.10 -11.55
N HIS A 69 -3.18 -0.97 -11.28
CA HIS A 69 -2.29 0.07 -11.78
C HIS A 69 -2.72 1.50 -11.42
N MET A 70 -3.26 1.71 -10.22
CA MET A 70 -3.83 3.02 -9.83
C MET A 70 -2.81 4.15 -9.89
N SER A 71 -1.57 3.87 -9.49
CA SER A 71 -0.43 4.79 -9.61
C SER A 71 -0.20 5.34 -11.03
N ARG A 72 -0.63 4.66 -12.10
CA ARG A 72 -0.50 5.16 -13.48
C ARG A 72 -1.51 6.23 -13.84
N TYR A 73 -2.61 6.31 -13.10
CA TYR A 73 -3.75 7.17 -13.41
C TYR A 73 -4.07 8.18 -12.31
N ASN A 74 -3.49 8.01 -11.13
CA ASN A 74 -3.71 8.89 -9.99
C ASN A 74 -2.38 9.18 -9.28
N GLU A 75 -2.02 10.46 -9.25
CA GLU A 75 -0.79 10.95 -8.65
C GLU A 75 -0.69 10.69 -7.14
N GLU A 76 -1.81 10.60 -6.41
CA GLU A 76 -1.81 10.28 -4.98
C GLU A 76 -1.33 8.85 -4.71
N PHE A 77 -1.70 7.90 -5.58
CA PHE A 77 -1.23 6.52 -5.49
C PHE A 77 0.26 6.41 -5.84
N MET A 78 0.71 7.14 -6.88
CA MET A 78 2.12 7.20 -7.21
C MET A 78 2.94 7.88 -6.10
N ASP A 79 2.43 8.97 -5.53
CA ASP A 79 3.06 9.66 -4.40
C ASP A 79 3.17 8.74 -3.18
N PHE A 80 2.12 7.97 -2.88
CA PHE A 80 2.19 6.97 -1.84
C PHE A 80 3.25 5.90 -2.14
N ALA A 81 3.30 5.37 -3.36
CA ALA A 81 4.27 4.35 -3.74
C ALA A 81 5.73 4.83 -3.61
N LEU A 82 6.01 6.08 -4.01
CA LEU A 82 7.37 6.63 -4.08
C LEU A 82 7.81 7.31 -2.78
N ASN A 83 6.90 8.04 -2.12
CA ASN A 83 7.24 8.97 -1.04
C ASN A 83 6.69 8.55 0.34
N SER A 84 5.86 7.52 0.42
CA SER A 84 5.48 6.94 1.72
C SER A 84 6.59 6.03 2.29
N PRO A 85 6.46 5.58 3.55
CA PRO A 85 7.37 4.60 4.14
C PRO A 85 7.38 3.22 3.45
N ALA A 86 6.47 2.94 2.50
CA ALA A 86 6.31 1.60 1.89
C ALA A 86 7.62 1.02 1.34
N ALA A 87 8.37 1.79 0.54
CA ALA A 87 9.64 1.33 -0.02
C ALA A 87 10.69 1.01 1.06
N HIS A 88 10.73 1.82 2.12
CA HIS A 88 11.64 1.64 3.25
C HIS A 88 11.29 0.41 4.09
N ILE A 89 9.99 0.17 4.32
CA ILE A 89 9.50 -1.03 5.00
C ILE A 89 9.90 -2.27 4.20
N ALA A 90 9.61 -2.27 2.90
CA ALA A 90 9.91 -3.37 1.99
C ALA A 90 11.42 -3.67 1.95
N ALA A 91 12.25 -2.65 1.73
CA ALA A 91 13.71 -2.78 1.72
C ALA A 91 14.24 -3.33 3.05
N LYS A 92 13.76 -2.81 4.18
CA LYS A 92 14.21 -3.26 5.51
C LYS A 92 13.78 -4.69 5.81
N MET A 93 12.55 -5.06 5.46
CA MET A 93 12.01 -6.40 5.71
C MET A 93 12.69 -7.46 4.84
N MET A 94 13.00 -7.13 3.59
CA MET A 94 13.69 -8.03 2.64
C MET A 94 15.22 -7.93 2.70
N ARG A 95 15.79 -7.09 3.57
CA ARG A 95 17.24 -6.82 3.68
C ARG A 95 17.87 -6.37 2.34
N LEU A 96 17.19 -5.51 1.61
CA LEU A 96 17.64 -4.99 0.33
C LEU A 96 18.16 -3.56 0.47
N ASP A 97 19.18 -3.24 -0.31
CA ASP A 97 19.67 -1.86 -0.45
C ASP A 97 18.77 -1.01 -1.35
N GLN A 98 18.00 -1.66 -2.24
CA GLN A 98 17.11 -0.99 -3.18
C GLN A 98 15.86 -1.83 -3.45
N VAL A 99 14.72 -1.15 -3.55
CA VAL A 99 13.46 -1.70 -4.10
C VAL A 99 13.01 -0.82 -5.26
N ARG A 100 12.31 -1.41 -6.23
CA ARG A 100 11.67 -0.69 -7.34
C ARG A 100 10.18 -0.93 -7.27
N PHE A 101 9.41 0.15 -7.28
CA PHE A 101 7.97 0.04 -7.42
C PHE A 101 7.63 -0.58 -8.79
N PHE A 102 6.73 -1.55 -8.80
CA PHE A 102 6.34 -2.28 -10.02
C PHE A 102 4.85 -2.12 -10.32
N TYR A 103 4.01 -2.28 -9.30
CA TYR A 103 2.57 -2.42 -9.46
C TYR A 103 1.84 -2.13 -8.13
N ASP A 104 0.64 -1.56 -8.25
CA ASP A 104 -0.39 -1.44 -7.21
C ASP A 104 -1.76 -1.89 -7.75
#